data_AF-A0AAI8T4B0-F1
#
_entry.id   AF-A0AAI8T4B0-F1
#
_cell.length_a   1.000
_cell.length_b   1.000
_cell.length_c   1.000
_cell.angle_alpha   90.00
_cell.angle_beta   90.00
_cell.angle_gamma   90.00
#
_symmetry.space_group_name_H-M   'P 1'
#
loop_
_entity.id
_entity.type
_entity.pdbx_description
1 polymer ?
#
loop_
_entity_poly.entity_id
_entity_poly.type
_entity_poly.pdbx_seq_one_letter_code
_entity_poly.pdbx_strand_id
1 'polypeptide(L)' 'MEMQQVRYFLALSSTLSFTRAAEECNVTQPALTRAIKTLEEGLGANASDASASIRT' A
#
# COMPACT_ATOMS: atom_id res chain seq x y z
N MET A 1 -7.52 11.29 3.05
CA MET A 1 -6.60 10.94 1.96
C MET A 1 -5.38 11.83 2.01
N GLU A 2 -4.20 11.24 2.14
CA GLU A 2 -2.92 11.96 2.17
C GLU A 2 -2.04 11.51 0.99
N MET A 3 -1.33 12.43 0.34
CA MET A 3 -0.51 12.13 -0.85
C MET A 3 0.55 11.04 -0.59
N GLN A 4 1.01 10.94 0.66
CA GLN A 4 1.95 9.92 1.13
C GLN A 4 1.42 8.49 0.91
N GLN A 5 0.14 8.27 1.14
CA GLN A 5 -0.50 6.96 1.04
C GLN A 5 -0.54 6.46 -0.41
N VAL A 6 -0.79 7.38 -1.36
CA VAL A 6 -0.78 7.08 -2.80
C VAL A 6 0.63 6.72 -3.28
N ARG A 7 1.67 7.40 -2.76
CA ARG A 7 3.07 7.07 -3.08
C ARG A 7 3.45 5.67 -2.60
N TYR A 8 3.03 5.31 -1.39
CA TYR A 8 3.25 3.96 -0.85
C TYR A 8 2.51 2.89 -1.66
N PHE A 9 1.31 3.19 -2.14
CA PHE A 9 0.55 2.30 -3.02
C PHE A 9 1.22 2.11 -4.38
N LEU A 10 1.77 3.17 -4.97
CA LEU A 10 2.57 3.09 -6.20
C LEU A 10 3.85 2.25 -6.03
N ALA A 11 4.55 2.42 -4.91
CA ALA A 11 5.73 1.59 -4.59
C ALA A 11 5.35 0.13 -4.36
N LEU A 12 4.23 -0.13 -3.69
CA LEU A 12 3.72 -1.48 -3.45
C LEU A 12 3.30 -2.19 -4.74
N SER A 13 2.60 -1.50 -5.63
CA SER A 13 2.22 -2.04 -6.94
C SER A 13 3.41 -2.28 -7.87
N SER A 14 4.49 -1.49 -7.74
CA SER A 14 5.72 -1.68 -8.52
C SER A 14 6.57 -2.85 -8.02
N THR A 15 6.63 -3.05 -6.71
CA THR A 15 7.49 -4.08 -6.08
C THR A 15 6.78 -5.41 -5.81
N LEU A 16 5.44 -5.42 -5.79
CA LEU A 16 4.60 -6.55 -5.41
C LEU A 16 4.97 -7.18 -4.05
N SER A 17 5.68 -6.42 -3.20
CA SER A 17 6.20 -6.89 -1.93
C SER A 17 6.17 -5.76 -0.90
N PHE A 18 5.41 -5.96 0.18
CA PHE A 18 5.30 -4.99 1.27
C PHE A 18 6.64 -4.67 1.93
N THR A 19 7.54 -5.65 2.02
CA THR A 19 8.87 -5.45 2.59
C THR A 19 9.71 -4.56 1.68
N ARG A 20 9.75 -4.89 0.38
CA ARG A 20 10.56 -4.16 -0.60
C ARG A 20 10.04 -2.75 -0.86
N ALA A 21 8.72 -2.57 -0.90
CA ALA A 21 8.08 -1.25 -0.98
C ALA A 21 8.41 -0.38 0.24
N ALA A 22 8.44 -0.97 1.43
CA ALA A 22 8.78 -0.25 2.65
C ALA A 22 10.25 0.19 2.65
N GLU A 23 11.15 -0.67 2.19
CA GLU A 23 12.57 -0.34 1.98
C GLU A 23 12.75 0.81 0.97
N GLU A 24 12.10 0.75 -0.19
CA GLU A 24 12.17 1.83 -1.19
C GLU A 24 11.61 3.16 -0.66
N CYS A 25 10.52 3.09 0.11
CA CYS A 25 9.92 4.25 0.72
C CYS A 25 10.64 4.73 2.00
N ASN A 26 11.72 4.05 2.42
CA ASN A 26 12.44 4.31 3.67
C ASN A 26 11.53 4.36 4.90
N VAL A 27 10.57 3.44 4.96
CA VAL A 27 9.63 3.29 6.08
C VAL A 27 9.62 1.88 6.61
N THR A 28 9.03 1.69 7.79
CA THR A 28 8.79 0.35 8.30
C THR A 28 7.61 -0.30 7.56
N GLN A 29 7.70 -1.61 7.32
CA GLN A 29 6.61 -2.41 6.75
C GLN A 29 5.25 -2.18 7.46
N PRO A 30 5.15 -2.14 8.81
CA PRO A 30 3.87 -1.84 9.47
C PRO A 30 3.34 -0.43 9.21
N ALA A 31 4.21 0.57 9.05
CA ALA A 31 3.80 1.93 8.68
C ALA A 31 3.24 1.98 7.25
N LEU A 32 3.93 1.31 6.31
CA LEU A 32 3.46 1.17 4.93
C LEU A 32 2.08 0.48 4.90
N THR A 33 1.93 -0.63 5.61
CA THR A 33 0.68 -1.42 5.64
C THR A 33 -0.49 -0.61 6.21
N ARG A 34 -0.27 0.17 7.28
CA ARG A 34 -1.31 1.05 7.84
C ARG A 34 -1.73 2.13 6.84
N ALA A 35 -0.76 2.78 6.19
CA ALA A 35 -1.04 3.82 5.22
C ALA A 35 -1.81 3.32 3.99
N ILE A 36 -1.51 2.09 3.52
CA ILE A 36 -2.27 1.41 2.47
C ILE A 36 -3.70 1.13 2.93
N LYS A 37 -3.89 0.57 4.13
CA LYS A 37 -5.23 0.30 4.68
C LYS A 37 -6.07 1.57 4.78
N THR A 38 -5.49 2.66 5.27
CA THR A 38 -6.19 3.95 5.35
C THR A 38 -6.52 4.53 3.97
N LEU A 39 -5.69 4.25 2.96
CA LEU A 39 -6.00 4.60 1.57
C LEU A 39 -7.19 3.78 1.06
N GLU A 40 -7.20 2.47 1.29
CA GLU A 40 -8.28 1.56 0.89
C GLU A 40 -9.62 1.94 1.54
N GLU A 41 -9.60 2.21 2.85
CA GLU A 41 -10.74 2.71 3.63
C GLU A 41 -11.27 4.04 3.07
N GLY A 42 -10.38 4.96 2.69
CA GLY A 42 -10.74 6.26 2.14
C GLY A 42 -11.25 6.21 0.69
N LEU A 43 -10.90 5.18 -0.07
CA LEU A 43 -11.34 4.99 -1.46
C LEU A 43 -12.65 4.20 -1.56
N GLY A 44 -13.16 3.65 -0.44
CA GLY A 44 -14.31 2.75 -0.44
C GLY A 44 -14.02 1.40 -1.11
N ALA A 45 -12.74 1.10 -1.36
CA ALA A 45 -12.31 -0.18 -1.90
C ALA A 45 -12.35 -1.21 -0.76
N ASN A 46 -13.21 -2.22 -0.88
CA ASN A 46 -13.14 -3.37 0.01
C ASN A 46 -11.73 -3.95 -0.10
N ALA A 47 -10.99 -4.03 1.01
CA ALA A 47 -9.61 -4.51 1.08
C ALA A 47 -9.40 -5.89 0.42
N SER A 48 -10.48 -6.64 0.19
CA SER A 48 -10.55 -7.89 -0.57
C SER A 48 -10.25 -7.74 -2.07
N ASP A 49 -10.60 -6.61 -2.69
CA ASP A 49 -10.56 -6.43 -4.16
C ASP A 49 -9.18 -5.92 -4.63
N ALA A 50 -8.58 -4.98 -3.89
CA ALA A 50 -7.26 -4.42 -4.23
C ALA A 50 -6.10 -5.36 -3.89
N SER A 51 -6.20 -6.13 -2.79
CA SER A 51 -5.15 -7.10 -2.42
C SER A 51 -5.09 -8.29 -3.39
N ALA A 52 -6.23 -8.67 -3.99
CA ALA A 52 -6.30 -9.75 -4.97
C ALA A 52 -5.49 -9.45 -6.24
N SER A 53 -5.41 -8.17 -6.65
CA SER A 53 -4.66 -7.76 -7.84
C SER A 53 -3.14 -7.59 -7.62
N ILE A 54 -2.67 -7.55 -6.37
CA ILE A 54 -1.22 -7.44 -6.04
C ILE A 54 -0.65 -8.81 -5.64
N ARG A 55 -1.52 -9.79 -5.30
CA ARG A 55 -1.13 -11.18 -4.96
C ARG A 55 -1.26 -12.19 -6.11
N THR A 56 -1.86 -11.83 -7.24
CA THR A 56 -1.94 -12.68 -8.43
C THR A 56 -0.90 -12.25 -9.45
#